data_AF-A0A8T5B0L4-F1
#
_entry.id   AF-A0A8T5B0L4-F1
#
_cell.length_a   1.000
_cell.length_b   1.000
_cell.length_c   1.000
_cell.angle_alpha   90.00
_cell.angle_beta   90.00
_cell.angle_gamma   90.00
#
_symmetry.space_group_name_H-M   'P 1'
#
loop_
_entity.id
_entity.type
_entity.pdbx_description
1 polymer ?
#
loop_
_entity_poly.entity_id
_entity_poly.type
_entity_poly.pdbx_seq_one_letter_code
_entity_poly.pdbx_strand_id
1 'polypeptide(L)'
;MAEKVPGWIERLLLPRLSSIEGELKAFRGEVTGELKAINTRIDSLQKELQSRTASLEKELQSRTASLEKEMQSRIGGLEKELQSRTASLEKEISSLKGEMNARFDSLETKVTLIEDVTRLKMEVKALAEKLATVATP
;
A
#
# COMPACT_ATOMS: atom_id res chain seq x y z
N MET A 1 -39.30 85.27 31.78
CA MET A 1 -38.86 85.91 30.53
C MET A 1 -38.15 84.85 29.72
N ALA A 2 -38.67 84.47 28.54
CA ALA A 2 -37.98 83.53 27.67
C ALA A 2 -36.93 84.30 26.86
N GLU A 3 -35.65 83.98 27.05
CA GLU A 3 -34.59 84.50 26.20
C GLU A 3 -34.85 84.03 24.76
N LYS A 4 -35.01 84.98 23.83
CA LYS A 4 -35.17 84.67 22.41
C LYS A 4 -33.86 84.11 21.87
N VAL A 5 -33.95 83.01 21.13
CA VAL A 5 -32.83 82.45 20.38
C VAL A 5 -32.28 83.54 19.45
N PRO A 6 -30.96 83.84 19.48
CA PRO A 6 -30.36 84.79 18.57
C PRO A 6 -30.56 84.38 17.10
N GLY A 7 -30.94 85.33 16.23
CA GLY A 7 -31.28 85.03 14.82
C GLY A 7 -30.15 84.43 13.97
N TRP A 8 -28.89 84.54 14.41
CA TRP A 8 -27.75 83.87 13.77
C TRP A 8 -27.77 82.35 14.02
N ILE A 9 -28.32 81.89 15.15
CA ILE A 9 -28.50 80.47 15.44
C ILE A 9 -29.54 79.88 14.48
N GLU A 10 -30.67 80.57 14.29
CA GLU A 10 -31.74 80.11 13.40
C GLU A 10 -31.33 80.09 11.92
N ARG A 11 -30.60 81.11 11.46
CA ARG A 11 -30.27 81.28 10.04
C ARG A 11 -29.02 80.53 9.58
N LEU A 12 -28.04 80.34 10.46
CA LEU A 12 -26.73 79.77 10.09
C LEU A 12 -26.46 78.42 10.75
N LEU A 13 -26.74 78.27 12.06
CA LEU A 13 -26.40 77.03 12.77
C LEU A 13 -27.40 75.91 12.56
N LEU A 14 -28.71 76.17 12.74
CA LEU A 14 -29.74 75.13 12.63
C LEU A 14 -29.69 74.36 11.30
N PRO A 15 -29.56 75.01 10.12
CA PRO A 15 -29.50 74.29 8.86
C PRO A 15 -28.28 73.36 8.76
N ARG A 16 -27.12 73.78 9.30
CA ARG A 16 -25.91 72.95 9.30
C ARG A 16 -26.05 71.77 10.25
N LEU A 17 -26.68 71.96 11.40
CA LEU A 17 -26.94 70.88 12.35
C LEU A 17 -27.86 69.82 11.73
N SER A 18 -28.95 70.24 11.08
CA SER A 18 -29.84 69.33 10.35
C SER A 18 -29.13 68.58 9.22
N SER A 19 -28.22 69.24 8.48
CA SER A 19 -27.42 68.59 7.44
C SER A 19 -26.53 67.50 8.02
N ILE A 20 -25.79 67.81 9.09
CA ILE A 20 -24.89 66.86 9.76
C ILE A 20 -25.68 65.68 10.33
N GLU A 21 -26.86 65.92 10.90
CA GLU A 21 -27.72 64.86 11.41
C GLU A 21 -28.19 63.91 10.30
N GLY A 22 -28.52 64.47 9.12
CA GLY A 22 -28.84 63.71 7.91
C GLY A 22 -27.67 62.87 7.40
N GLU A 23 -26.48 63.47 7.28
CA GLU A 23 -25.25 62.79 6.87
C GLU A 23 -24.86 61.68 7.85
N LEU A 24 -24.96 61.92 9.16
CA LEU A 24 -24.66 60.93 10.19
C LEU A 24 -25.65 59.75 10.13
N LYS A 25 -26.93 60.02 9.84
CA LYS A 25 -27.93 58.97 9.65
C LYS A 25 -27.65 58.15 8.40
N ALA A 26 -27.26 58.79 7.30
CA ALA A 26 -26.86 58.12 6.07
C ALA A 26 -25.63 57.22 6.29
N PHE A 27 -24.57 57.78 6.88
CA PHE A 27 -23.34 57.05 7.22
C PHE A 27 -23.61 55.83 8.11
N ARG A 28 -24.46 55.98 9.15
CA ARG A 28 -24.85 54.85 10.01
C ARG A 28 -25.59 53.77 9.22
N GLY A 29 -26.41 54.16 8.24
CA GLY A 29 -27.09 53.25 7.34
C GLY A 29 -26.11 52.46 6.48
N GLU A 30 -25.13 53.14 5.87
CA GLU A 30 -24.07 52.53 5.06
C GLU A 30 -23.24 51.53 5.87
N VAL A 31 -22.73 51.95 7.03
CA VAL A 31 -21.96 51.07 7.94
C VAL A 31 -22.77 49.84 8.35
N THR A 32 -24.06 50.01 8.66
CA THR A 32 -24.94 48.88 8.99
C THR A 32 -25.14 47.95 7.80
N GLY A 33 -25.24 48.48 6.58
CA GLY A 33 -25.33 47.72 5.34
C GLY A 33 -24.06 46.92 5.06
N GLU A 34 -22.89 47.54 5.19
CA GLU A 34 -21.60 46.88 5.01
C GLU A 34 -21.38 45.77 6.04
N LEU A 35 -21.70 46.00 7.32
CA LEU A 35 -21.61 44.96 8.35
C LEU A 35 -22.50 43.75 8.04
N LYS A 36 -23.72 43.97 7.54
CA LYS A 36 -24.61 42.87 7.10
C LYS A 36 -24.04 42.12 5.90
N ALA A 37 -23.47 42.82 4.93
CA ALA A 37 -22.83 42.21 3.77
C ALA A 37 -21.61 41.36 4.19
N ILE A 38 -20.78 41.88 5.11
CA ILE A 38 -19.64 41.16 5.67
C ILE A 38 -20.09 39.89 6.40
N ASN A 39 -21.10 39.98 7.28
CA ASN A 39 -21.64 38.81 7.97
C ASN A 39 -22.15 37.75 6.99
N THR A 40 -22.88 38.16 5.96
CA THR A 40 -23.38 37.25 4.92
C THR A 40 -22.22 36.56 4.18
N ARG A 41 -21.15 37.29 3.89
CA ARG A 41 -19.96 36.75 3.24
C ARG A 41 -19.21 35.78 4.15
N ILE A 42 -19.09 36.07 5.45
CA ILE A 42 -18.51 35.17 6.45
C ILE A 42 -19.30 33.86 6.52
N ASP A 43 -20.63 33.94 6.63
CA ASP A 43 -21.50 32.75 6.68
C ASP A 43 -21.37 31.89 5.42
N SER A 44 -21.27 32.54 4.25
CA SER A 44 -21.05 31.83 2.98
C SER A 44 -19.71 31.12 2.94
N LEU A 45 -18.63 31.78 3.35
CA LEU A 45 -17.29 31.20 3.38
C LEU A 45 -17.20 30.06 4.39
N GLN A 46 -17.85 30.18 5.55
CA GLN A 46 -17.92 29.10 6.54
C GLN A 46 -18.62 27.86 5.97
N LYS A 47 -19.74 28.03 5.27
CA LYS A 47 -20.45 26.91 4.61
C LYS A 47 -19.60 26.27 3.51
N GLU A 48 -18.92 27.08 2.70
CA GLU A 48 -18.03 26.58 1.65
C GLU A 48 -16.88 25.77 2.25
N LEU A 49 -16.23 26.28 3.30
CA LEU A 49 -15.15 25.58 4.00
C LEU A 49 -15.64 24.26 4.60
N GLN A 50 -16.79 24.25 5.27
CA GLN A 50 -17.38 23.02 5.83
C GLN A 50 -17.65 21.98 4.74
N SER A 51 -18.25 22.40 3.62
CA SER A 51 -18.51 21.52 2.47
C SER A 51 -17.22 20.95 1.89
N ARG A 52 -16.20 21.79 1.72
CA ARG A 52 -14.92 21.37 1.15
C ARG A 52 -14.16 20.42 2.07
N THR A 53 -14.17 20.67 3.38
CA THR A 53 -13.61 19.75 4.37
C THR A 53 -14.30 18.38 4.33
N ALA A 54 -15.64 18.35 4.37
CA ALA A 54 -16.39 17.10 4.30
C ALA A 54 -16.17 16.33 2.98
N SER A 55 -15.99 17.05 1.88
CA SER A 55 -15.65 16.45 0.57
C SER A 55 -14.26 15.81 0.59
N LEU A 56 -13.26 16.51 1.14
CA LEU A 56 -11.89 16.00 1.27
C LEU A 56 -11.82 14.79 2.21
N GLU A 57 -12.54 14.81 3.33
CA GLU A 57 -12.63 13.68 4.26
C GLU A 57 -13.18 12.43 3.57
N LYS A 58 -14.26 12.57 2.79
CA LYS A 58 -14.83 11.45 2.02
C LYS A 58 -13.87 10.94 0.95
N GLU A 59 -13.18 11.83 0.25
CA GLU A 59 -12.20 11.43 -0.75
C GLU A 59 -11.03 10.65 -0.12
N LEU A 60 -10.51 11.14 1.01
CA LEU A 60 -9.45 10.46 1.75
C LEU A 60 -9.90 9.07 2.23
N GLN A 61 -11.09 8.96 2.81
CA GLN A 61 -11.64 7.66 3.23
C GLN A 61 -11.75 6.68 2.05
N SER A 62 -12.26 7.14 0.91
CA SER A 62 -12.38 6.31 -0.30
C SER A 62 -11.03 5.85 -0.85
N ARG A 63 -10.04 6.75 -0.88
CA ARG A 63 -8.66 6.44 -1.31
C ARG A 63 -8.01 5.44 -0.37
N THR A 64 -8.14 5.61 0.94
CA THR A 64 -7.61 4.68 1.94
C THR A 64 -8.22 3.29 1.78
N ALA A 65 -9.55 3.17 1.70
CA ALA A 65 -10.22 1.88 1.51
C ALA A 65 -9.81 1.19 0.18
N SER A 66 -9.60 1.98 -0.88
CA SER A 66 -9.13 1.46 -2.17
C SER A 66 -7.71 0.91 -2.08
N LEU A 67 -6.81 1.63 -1.41
CA LEU A 67 -5.43 1.19 -1.18
C LEU A 67 -5.36 -0.07 -0.31
N GLU A 68 -6.16 -0.14 0.76
CA GLU A 68 -6.26 -1.34 1.61
C GLU A 68 -6.68 -2.57 0.82
N LYS A 69 -7.69 -2.43 -0.05
CA LYS A 69 -8.16 -3.51 -0.91
C LYS A 69 -7.10 -3.95 -1.93
N GLU A 70 -6.39 -3.00 -2.53
CA GLU A 70 -5.31 -3.30 -3.47
C GLU A 70 -4.17 -4.05 -2.77
N MET A 71 -3.77 -3.60 -1.58
CA MET A 71 -2.75 -4.27 -0.77
C MET A 71 -3.14 -5.70 -0.42
N GLN A 72 -4.37 -5.93 0.04
CA GLN A 72 -4.88 -7.28 0.34
C GLN A 72 -4.84 -8.19 -0.89
N SER A 73 -5.23 -7.67 -2.06
CA SER A 73 -5.19 -8.42 -3.32
C SER A 73 -3.75 -8.80 -3.69
N ARG A 74 -2.81 -7.85 -3.59
CA ARG A 74 -1.38 -8.09 -3.89
C ARG A 74 -0.76 -9.10 -2.94
N ILE A 75 -1.05 -9.01 -1.63
CA ILE A 75 -0.58 -9.97 -0.63
C ILE A 75 -1.12 -11.37 -0.97
N GLY A 76 -2.42 -11.51 -1.19
CA GLY A 76 -3.02 -12.81 -1.54
C GLY A 76 -2.48 -13.39 -2.87
N GLY A 77 -2.11 -12.53 -3.82
CA GLY A 77 -1.43 -12.94 -5.05
C GLY A 77 -0.04 -13.51 -4.78
N LEU A 78 0.77 -12.81 -3.99
CA LEU A 78 2.13 -13.25 -3.62
C LEU A 78 2.12 -14.54 -2.81
N GLU A 79 1.16 -14.71 -1.88
CA GLU A 79 1.00 -15.94 -1.10
C GLU A 79 0.74 -17.15 -2.00
N LYS A 80 -0.15 -17.01 -2.99
CA LYS A 80 -0.44 -18.08 -3.98
C LYS A 80 0.77 -18.40 -4.84
N GLU A 81 1.51 -17.39 -5.29
CA GLU A 81 2.72 -17.57 -6.09
C GLU A 81 3.79 -18.34 -5.30
N LEU A 82 4.03 -17.95 -4.03
CA LEU A 82 4.96 -18.64 -3.14
C LEU A 82 4.55 -20.08 -2.87
N GLN A 83 3.26 -20.35 -2.63
CA GLN A 83 2.75 -21.71 -2.45
C GLN A 83 2.99 -22.57 -3.71
N SER A 84 2.67 -22.04 -4.89
CA SER A 84 2.88 -22.73 -6.17
C SER A 84 4.36 -23.06 -6.40
N ARG A 85 5.24 -22.09 -6.13
CA ARG A 85 6.68 -22.28 -6.31
C ARG A 85 7.27 -23.28 -5.31
N THR A 86 6.79 -23.27 -4.07
CA THR A 86 7.16 -24.26 -3.04
C THR A 86 6.76 -25.67 -3.48
N ALA A 87 5.51 -25.86 -3.91
CA ALA A 87 5.04 -27.16 -4.40
C ALA A 87 5.82 -27.65 -5.63
N SER A 88 6.19 -26.74 -6.55
CA SER A 88 7.05 -27.09 -7.70
C SER A 88 8.42 -27.58 -7.25
N LEU A 89 9.07 -26.88 -6.31
CA LEU A 89 10.38 -27.27 -5.78
C LEU A 89 10.32 -28.61 -5.04
N GLU A 90 9.28 -28.85 -4.23
CA GLU A 90 9.06 -30.14 -3.56
C GLU A 90 8.96 -31.31 -4.56
N LYS A 91 8.27 -31.08 -5.69
CA LYS A 91 8.17 -32.06 -6.77
C LYS A 91 9.51 -32.31 -7.44
N GLU A 92 10.26 -31.25 -7.76
CA GLU A 92 11.60 -31.38 -8.36
C GLU A 92 12.56 -32.14 -7.44
N ILE A 93 12.58 -31.82 -6.14
CA ILE A 93 13.38 -32.52 -5.14
C ILE A 93 12.98 -34.00 -5.06
N SER A 94 11.68 -34.30 -5.07
CA SER A 94 11.19 -35.67 -5.05
C SER A 94 11.61 -36.46 -6.29
N SER A 95 11.58 -35.83 -7.48
CA SER A 95 12.05 -36.43 -8.73
C SER A 95 13.56 -36.73 -8.66
N LEU A 96 14.36 -35.74 -8.26
CA LEU A 96 15.82 -35.89 -8.11
C LEU A 96 16.17 -37.01 -7.12
N LYS A 97 15.46 -37.10 -6.00
CA LYS A 97 15.65 -38.19 -5.04
C LYS A 97 15.33 -39.55 -5.65
N GLY A 98 14.26 -39.66 -6.43
CA GLY A 98 13.91 -40.87 -7.16
C GLY A 98 14.98 -41.30 -8.18
N GLU A 99 15.45 -40.35 -8.98
CA GLU A 99 16.53 -40.59 -9.96
C GLU A 99 17.84 -41.01 -9.28
N MET A 100 18.19 -40.36 -8.16
CA MET A 100 19.37 -40.69 -7.38
C MET A 100 19.30 -42.11 -6.80
N ASN A 101 18.15 -42.49 -6.23
CA ASN A 101 17.93 -43.85 -5.72
C ASN A 101 18.08 -44.89 -6.85
N ALA A 102 17.44 -44.66 -8.00
CA ALA A 102 17.56 -45.58 -9.14
C ALA A 102 19.02 -45.73 -9.64
N ARG A 103 19.80 -44.64 -9.61
CA ARG A 103 21.23 -44.69 -9.91
C ARG A 103 22.03 -45.47 -8.86
N PHE A 104 21.69 -45.33 -7.58
CA PHE A 104 22.32 -46.11 -6.51
C PHE A 104 22.00 -47.60 -6.63
N ASP A 105 20.75 -47.99 -6.87
CA ASP A 105 20.36 -49.40 -7.08
C ASP A 105 21.12 -50.01 -8.28
N SER A 106 21.28 -49.23 -9.35
CA SER A 106 22.07 -49.65 -10.52
C SER A 106 23.55 -49.80 -10.18
N LEU A 107 24.11 -48.90 -9.36
CA LEU A 107 25.50 -48.98 -8.94
C LEU A 107 25.73 -50.17 -8.02
N GLU A 108 24.84 -50.42 -7.07
CA GLU A 108 24.86 -51.59 -6.18
C GLU A 108 24.88 -52.89 -6.99
N THR A 109 24.00 -53.01 -7.99
CA THR A 109 23.99 -54.16 -8.91
C THR A 109 25.34 -54.35 -9.62
N LYS A 110 25.95 -53.25 -10.09
CA LYS A 110 27.28 -53.31 -10.75
C LYS A 110 28.38 -53.72 -9.78
N VAL A 111 28.33 -53.27 -8.53
CA VAL A 111 29.29 -53.65 -7.49
C VAL A 111 29.22 -55.15 -7.22
N THR A 112 28.02 -55.71 -7.03
CA THR A 112 27.82 -57.17 -6.84
C THR A 112 28.40 -57.97 -8.02
N LEU A 113 28.14 -57.53 -9.26
CA LEU A 113 28.72 -58.19 -10.44
C LEU A 113 30.26 -58.15 -10.46
N ILE A 114 30.87 -57.05 -10.02
CA ILE A 114 32.33 -56.93 -9.92
C ILE A 114 32.88 -57.90 -8.86
N GLU A 115 32.19 -58.06 -7.72
CA GLU A 115 32.56 -59.01 -6.68
C GLU A 115 32.51 -60.45 -7.20
N ASP A 116 31.44 -60.83 -7.90
CA ASP A 116 31.29 -62.15 -8.53
C ASP A 116 32.38 -62.42 -9.56
N VAL A 117 32.68 -61.46 -10.44
CA VAL A 117 33.77 -61.56 -11.43
C VAL A 117 35.12 -61.73 -10.74
N THR A 118 35.34 -61.01 -9.63
CA THR A 118 36.58 -61.11 -8.86
C THR A 118 36.73 -62.49 -8.24
N ARG A 119 35.65 -63.06 -7.70
CA ARG A 119 35.61 -64.43 -7.17
C ARG A 119 35.92 -65.48 -8.26
N LEU A 120 35.22 -65.41 -9.39
CA LEU A 120 35.44 -66.32 -10.52
C LEU A 120 36.89 -66.25 -11.02
N LYS A 121 37.48 -65.05 -11.08
CA LYS A 121 38.87 -64.87 -11.49
C LYS A 121 39.84 -65.59 -10.53
N MET A 122 39.59 -65.57 -9.22
CA MET A 122 40.39 -66.31 -8.25
C MET A 122 40.23 -67.83 -8.41
N GLU A 123 39.00 -68.31 -8.61
CA GLU A 123 38.72 -69.73 -8.81
C GLU A 123 39.38 -70.27 -10.09
N VAL A 124 39.31 -69.52 -11.20
CA VAL A 124 40.01 -69.85 -12.46
C VAL A 124 41.52 -69.91 -12.26
N LYS A 125 42.11 -68.95 -11.53
CA LYS A 125 43.54 -68.96 -11.23
C LYS A 125 43.93 -70.22 -10.44
N ALA A 126 43.17 -70.57 -9.40
CA ALA A 126 43.42 -71.76 -8.59
C ALA A 126 43.28 -73.06 -9.40
N LEU A 127 42.31 -73.14 -10.33
CA LEU A 127 42.17 -74.28 -11.24
C LEU A 127 43.35 -74.39 -12.21
N ALA A 128 43.82 -73.26 -12.75
CA ALA A 128 44.99 -73.22 -13.63
C ALA A 128 46.26 -73.72 -12.91
N GLU A 129 46.46 -73.32 -11.65
CA GLU A 129 47.57 -73.80 -10.81
C GLU A 129 47.47 -75.31 -10.56
N LYS A 130 46.28 -75.84 -10.21
CA LYS A 130 46.06 -77.29 -10.04
C LYS A 130 46.34 -78.07 -11.32
N LEU A 131 45.86 -77.59 -12.47
CA LEU A 131 46.11 -78.23 -13.77
C LEU A 131 47.61 -78.30 -14.07
N ALA A 132 48.36 -77.25 -13.78
CA ALA A 132 49.82 -77.24 -13.98
C ALA A 132 50.53 -78.31 -13.14
N THR A 133 50.08 -78.55 -11.90
CA THR A 133 50.66 -79.59 -11.02
C THR A 133 50.32 -81.02 -11.46
N VAL A 134 49.20 -81.24 -12.15
CA VAL A 134 48.81 -82.57 -12.66
C VAL A 134 49.45 -82.86 -14.03
N ALA A 135 49.77 -81.83 -14.80
CA ALA A 135 50.37 -81.96 -16.14
C ALA A 135 51.91 -82.07 -16.12
N THR A 136 52.55 -82.00 -14.95
CA THR A 136 54.00 -82.25 -14.79
C THR A 136 54.20 -83.72 -14.39
N PRO A 137 54.89 -84.55 -15.21
CA PRO A 137 55.11 -85.97 -14.93
C PRO A 137 56.04 -86.24 -13.75
#